data_AF-A0A015KNS1-F1
#
_entry.id   AF-A0A015KNS1-F1
#
_cell.length_a   1.000
_cell.length_b   1.000
_cell.length_c   1.000
_cell.angle_alpha   90.00
_cell.angle_beta   90.00
_cell.angle_gamma   90.00
#
_symmetry.space_group_name_H-M   'P 1'
#
loop_
_entity.id
_entity.type
_entity.pdbx_description
1 polymer ?
#
loop_
_entity_poly.entity_id
_entity_poly.type
_entity_poly.pdbx_seq_one_letter_code
_entity_poly.pdbx_strand_id
1 'polypeptide(L)'
;MALPSADELEQLPEIEKQWAVKATQYAETYFRLISSIDGKSLRLTPIDDEIYQDFQNTFPNFSLIEIDEEEMKSTNGKEIWRNWIMKYEKRVSDYNFGTLLRKNVDGDYTEENTMFV
;
A
#
# COMPACT_ATOMS: atom_id res chain seq x y z
N MET A 1 14.18 33.39 -1.89
CA MET A 1 13.37 32.50 -1.02
C MET A 1 13.72 31.09 -1.47
N ALA A 2 14.51 30.37 -0.68
CA ALA A 2 14.90 29.00 -1.02
C ALA A 2 13.66 28.11 -0.86
N LEU A 3 13.34 27.33 -1.89
CA LEU A 3 12.32 26.30 -1.79
C LEU A 3 12.84 25.24 -0.81
N PRO A 4 12.03 24.80 0.18
CA PRO A 4 12.44 23.72 1.08
C PRO A 4 12.75 22.46 0.27
N SER A 5 13.80 21.75 0.65
CA SER A 5 14.20 20.48 0.04
C SER A 5 13.11 19.42 0.24
N ALA A 6 13.01 18.43 -0.65
CA ALA A 6 11.99 17.38 -0.60
C ALA A 6 11.88 16.69 0.77
N ASP A 7 13.03 16.41 1.41
CA ASP A 7 13.11 15.85 2.77
C ASP A 7 12.46 16.72 3.88
N GLU A 8 12.47 18.06 3.74
CA GLU A 8 11.86 18.95 4.74
C GLU A 8 10.35 19.11 4.55
N LEU A 9 9.84 18.85 3.34
CA LEU A 9 8.40 18.78 3.08
C LEU A 9 7.83 17.48 3.65
N GLU A 10 8.54 16.36 3.54
CA GLU A 10 8.09 15.06 4.05
C GLU A 10 7.96 14.99 5.59
N GLN A 11 8.66 15.87 6.34
CA GLN A 11 8.60 15.92 7.81
C GLN A 11 7.59 16.95 8.37
N LEU A 12 6.75 17.54 7.54
CA LEU A 12 5.75 18.48 8.03
C LEU A 12 4.56 17.69 8.62
N PRO A 13 4.17 17.93 9.88
CA PRO A 13 3.01 17.28 10.50
C PRO A 13 1.69 17.59 9.75
N GLU A 14 1.69 18.62 8.90
CA GLU A 14 0.60 18.95 8.00
C GLU A 14 0.49 17.97 6.81
N ILE A 15 1.62 17.49 6.28
CA ILE A 15 1.66 16.52 5.17
C ILE A 15 1.27 15.14 5.68
N GLU A 16 1.75 14.73 6.86
CA GLU A 16 1.32 13.49 7.51
C GLU A 16 -0.20 13.49 7.78
N LYS A 17 -0.77 14.62 8.22
CA LYS A 17 -2.23 14.75 8.39
C LYS A 17 -2.97 14.61 7.06
N GLN A 18 -2.49 15.23 6.00
CA GLN A 18 -3.12 15.12 4.68
C GLN A 18 -3.05 13.70 4.13
N TRP A 19 -1.92 13.01 4.33
CA TRP A 19 -1.77 11.60 3.99
C TRP A 19 -2.69 10.71 4.81
N ALA A 20 -2.78 10.91 6.12
CA ALA A 20 -3.69 10.14 6.97
C ALA A 20 -5.16 10.30 6.55
N VAL A 21 -5.59 11.52 6.23
CA VAL A 21 -6.96 11.78 5.74
C VAL A 21 -7.21 11.05 4.42
N LYS A 22 -6.29 11.17 3.46
CA LYS A 22 -6.45 10.55 2.15
C LYS A 22 -6.38 9.02 2.26
N ALA A 23 -5.43 8.46 3.00
CA ALA A 23 -5.29 7.02 3.22
C ALA A 23 -6.55 6.42 3.89
N THR A 24 -7.14 7.14 4.85
CA THR A 24 -8.43 6.75 5.47
C THR A 24 -9.56 6.74 4.45
N GLN A 25 -9.63 7.75 3.59
CA GLN A 25 -10.64 7.82 2.53
C GLN A 25 -10.49 6.68 1.51
N TYR A 26 -9.26 6.33 1.15
CA TYR A 26 -8.98 5.17 0.29
C TYR A 26 -9.41 3.86 0.96
N ALA A 27 -9.06 3.64 2.22
CA ALA A 27 -9.49 2.45 2.96
C ALA A 27 -11.01 2.32 3.03
N GLU A 28 -11.73 3.40 3.37
CA GLU A 28 -13.19 3.38 3.41
C GLU A 28 -13.80 3.10 2.02
N THR A 29 -13.23 3.70 0.97
CA THR A 29 -13.69 3.51 -0.40
C THR A 29 -13.47 2.06 -0.86
N TYR A 30 -12.28 1.51 -0.64
CA TYR A 30 -11.98 0.12 -0.99
C TYR A 30 -12.85 -0.84 -0.19
N PHE A 31 -13.04 -0.61 1.11
CA PHE A 31 -13.89 -1.44 1.94
C PHE A 31 -15.34 -1.47 1.45
N ARG A 32 -15.89 -0.30 1.07
CA ARG A 32 -17.22 -0.21 0.48
C ARG A 32 -17.29 -0.95 -0.86
N LEU A 33 -16.28 -0.81 -1.71
CA LEU A 33 -16.24 -1.47 -3.01
C LEU A 33 -16.22 -2.99 -2.86
N ILE A 34 -15.28 -3.56 -2.09
CA ILE A 34 -15.19 -5.01 -1.90
C ILE A 34 -16.40 -5.61 -1.19
N SER A 35 -17.10 -4.82 -0.36
CA SER A 35 -18.33 -5.25 0.32
C SER A 35 -19.57 -5.16 -0.57
N SER A 36 -19.52 -4.37 -1.65
CA SER A 36 -20.69 -4.11 -2.52
C SER A 36 -20.63 -4.83 -3.86
N ILE A 37 -19.44 -5.17 -4.36
CA ILE A 37 -19.23 -5.83 -5.64
C ILE A 37 -18.28 -7.02 -5.53
N ASP A 38 -18.38 -7.96 -6.47
CA ASP A 38 -17.45 -9.09 -6.54
C ASP A 38 -16.04 -8.61 -6.86
N GLY A 39 -15.10 -8.92 -5.96
CA GLY A 39 -13.71 -8.46 -6.06
C GLY A 39 -12.99 -8.90 -7.34
N LYS A 40 -13.44 -9.96 -8.04
CA LYS A 40 -12.83 -10.40 -9.31
C LYS A 40 -13.06 -9.42 -10.45
N SER A 41 -14.12 -8.60 -10.36
CA SER A 41 -14.43 -7.60 -11.38
C SER A 41 -13.69 -6.28 -11.14
N LEU A 42 -13.04 -6.13 -9.97
CA LEU A 42 -12.40 -4.90 -9.55
C LEU A 42 -10.98 -4.85 -10.15
N ARG A 43 -10.70 -3.78 -10.90
CA ARG A 43 -9.36 -3.49 -11.45
C ARG A 43 -8.80 -2.28 -10.73
N LEU A 44 -7.63 -2.43 -10.14
CA LEU A 44 -6.92 -1.35 -9.43
C LEU A 44 -6.01 -0.60 -10.39
N THR A 45 -5.39 -1.32 -11.33
CA THR A 45 -4.45 -0.78 -12.31
C THR A 45 -4.67 -1.39 -13.70
N PRO A 46 -4.21 -0.74 -14.78
CA PRO A 46 -4.25 -1.36 -16.10
C PRO A 46 -3.41 -2.64 -16.22
N ILE A 47 -2.49 -2.88 -15.27
CA ILE A 47 -1.47 -3.94 -15.32
C ILE A 47 -1.57 -4.91 -14.13
N ASP A 48 -2.75 -5.02 -13.50
CA ASP A 48 -2.97 -5.85 -12.30
C ASP A 48 -2.48 -7.30 -12.47
N ASP A 49 -2.73 -7.92 -13.63
CA ASP A 49 -2.30 -9.29 -13.91
C ASP A 49 -0.77 -9.44 -13.88
N GLU A 50 -0.04 -8.45 -14.41
CA GLU A 50 1.43 -8.43 -14.41
C GLU A 50 1.98 -8.21 -13.00
N ILE A 51 1.37 -7.28 -12.25
CA ILE A 51 1.73 -7.01 -10.85
C ILE A 51 1.52 -8.26 -10.00
N TYR A 52 0.38 -8.93 -10.16
CA TYR A 52 0.06 -10.13 -9.40
C TYR A 52 1.03 -11.28 -9.70
N GLN A 53 1.38 -11.49 -10.97
CA GLN A 53 2.38 -12.51 -11.34
C GLN A 53 3.76 -12.20 -10.79
N ASP A 54 4.25 -10.96 -10.93
CA ASP A 54 5.56 -10.57 -10.38
C ASP A 54 5.56 -10.63 -8.85
N PHE A 55 4.44 -10.28 -8.20
CA PHE A 55 4.24 -10.42 -6.77
C PHE A 55 4.37 -11.87 -6.31
N GLN A 56 3.67 -12.82 -6.95
CA GLN A 56 3.78 -14.24 -6.62
C GLN A 56 5.20 -14.79 -6.82
N ASN A 57 5.92 -14.30 -7.83
CA ASN A 57 7.32 -14.69 -8.07
C ASN A 57 8.29 -14.09 -7.02
N THR A 58 8.05 -12.84 -6.61
CA THR A 58 8.93 -12.13 -5.66
C THR A 58 8.67 -12.55 -4.22
N PHE A 59 7.41 -12.84 -3.89
CA PHE A 59 6.94 -13.15 -2.55
C PHE A 59 6.20 -14.51 -2.51
N PRO A 60 6.88 -15.63 -2.83
CA PRO A 60 6.22 -16.94 -2.96
C PRO A 60 5.64 -17.49 -1.66
N ASN A 61 6.15 -17.05 -0.51
CA ASN A 61 5.69 -17.46 0.82
C ASN A 61 4.81 -16.42 1.51
N PHE A 62 4.42 -15.35 0.82
CA PHE A 62 3.64 -14.30 1.43
C PHE A 62 2.19 -14.73 1.65
N SER A 63 1.72 -14.54 2.88
CA SER A 63 0.37 -14.89 3.27
C SER A 63 -0.61 -13.79 2.84
N LEU A 64 -1.62 -14.18 2.06
CA LEU A 64 -2.69 -13.28 1.61
C LEU A 64 -3.83 -13.13 2.61
N ILE A 65 -3.85 -13.96 3.67
CA ILE A 65 -4.91 -13.96 4.69
C ILE A 65 -4.50 -13.06 5.85
N GLU A 66 -3.27 -13.26 6.34
CA GLU A 66 -2.68 -12.50 7.43
C GLU A 66 -1.28 -12.04 7.02
N ILE A 67 -1.05 -10.73 7.06
CA ILE A 67 0.19 -10.07 6.67
C ILE A 67 1.11 -9.97 7.88
N ASP A 68 2.34 -10.47 7.72
CA ASP A 68 3.39 -10.33 8.72
C ASP A 68 4.06 -8.94 8.58
N GLU A 69 3.63 -8.03 9.46
CA GLU A 69 4.16 -6.66 9.48
C GLU A 69 5.65 -6.62 9.85
N GLU A 70 6.13 -7.56 10.68
CA GLU A 70 7.52 -7.61 11.12
C GLU A 70 8.45 -7.99 9.97
N GLU A 71 8.06 -8.98 9.15
CA GLU A 71 8.77 -9.38 7.95
C GLU A 71 8.83 -8.23 6.93
N MET A 72 7.71 -7.53 6.71
CA MET A 72 7.68 -6.36 5.82
C MET A 72 8.58 -5.22 6.31
N LYS A 73 8.61 -4.97 7.63
CA LYS A 73 9.41 -3.89 8.24
C LYS A 73 10.88 -4.27 8.45
N SER A 74 11.24 -5.54 8.31
CA SER A 74 12.61 -6.03 8.39
C SER A 74 13.51 -5.37 7.32
N THR A 75 14.81 -5.31 7.58
CA THR A 75 15.77 -4.72 6.62
C THR A 75 15.68 -5.41 5.25
N ASN A 76 15.65 -6.75 5.25
CA ASN A 76 15.54 -7.54 4.03
C ASN A 76 14.19 -7.33 3.32
N GLY A 77 13.09 -7.30 4.08
CA GLY A 77 11.75 -7.02 3.55
C GLY A 77 11.69 -5.67 2.85
N LYS A 78 12.16 -4.61 3.51
CA LYS A 78 12.22 -3.25 2.94
C LYS A 78 13.01 -3.19 1.64
N GLU A 79 14.15 -3.88 1.57
CA GLU A 79 14.95 -3.92 0.34
C GLU A 79 14.22 -4.65 -0.80
N ILE A 80 13.58 -5.78 -0.52
CA ILE A 80 12.80 -6.53 -1.52
C ILE A 80 11.62 -5.70 -2.01
N TRP A 81 10.83 -5.12 -1.11
CA TRP A 81 9.68 -4.26 -1.44
C TRP A 81 10.09 -3.03 -2.26
N ARG A 82 11.21 -2.39 -1.90
CA ARG A 82 11.74 -1.24 -2.65
C ARG A 82 12.16 -1.64 -4.06
N ASN A 83 12.88 -2.76 -4.23
CA ASN A 83 13.29 -3.25 -5.54
C ASN A 83 12.09 -3.68 -6.39
N TRP A 84 11.06 -4.26 -5.76
CA TRP A 84 9.83 -4.68 -6.41
C TRP A 84 9.04 -3.47 -6.91
N ILE A 85 8.77 -2.48 -6.05
CA ILE A 85 7.92 -1.34 -6.39
C ILE A 85 8.57 -0.41 -7.43
N MET A 86 9.89 -0.29 -7.43
CA MET A 86 10.63 0.54 -8.41
C MET A 86 10.46 0.06 -9.86
N LYS A 87 10.09 -1.22 -10.09
CA LYS A 87 9.75 -1.71 -11.44
C LYS A 87 8.54 -0.98 -12.04
N TYR A 88 7.68 -0.43 -11.19
CA TYR A 88 6.41 0.18 -11.57
C TYR A 88 6.42 1.71 -11.54
N GLU A 89 7.52 2.37 -11.14
CA GLU A 89 7.64 3.84 -11.03
C GLU A 89 7.08 4.59 -12.25
N LYS A 90 7.33 4.06 -13.46
CA LYS A 90 6.92 4.69 -14.73
C LYS A 90 5.60 4.16 -15.30
N ARG A 91 5.03 3.11 -14.68
CA ARG A 91 3.84 2.40 -15.18
C ARG A 91 2.62 2.63 -14.30
N VAL A 92 2.83 2.82 -13.00
CA VAL A 92 1.80 3.05 -11.99
C VAL A 92 1.99 4.46 -11.44
N SER A 93 1.00 5.32 -11.70
CA SER A 93 0.94 6.64 -11.07
C SER A 93 0.80 6.47 -9.55
N ASP A 94 1.43 7.35 -8.78
CA ASP A 94 1.30 7.36 -7.32
C ASP A 94 1.75 6.03 -6.66
N TYR A 95 2.71 5.32 -7.26
CA TYR A 95 3.24 4.05 -6.73
C TYR A 95 3.78 4.16 -5.30
N ASN A 96 4.22 5.35 -4.89
CA ASN A 96 4.76 5.64 -3.55
C ASN A 96 3.74 6.33 -2.63
N PHE A 97 2.45 6.31 -3.00
CA PHE A 97 1.41 6.92 -2.19
C PHE A 97 1.03 6.03 -1.02
N GLY A 98 1.17 6.55 0.20
CA GLY A 98 0.87 5.81 1.42
C GLY A 98 -0.61 5.48 1.55
N THR A 99 -0.92 4.21 1.79
CA THR A 99 -2.30 3.73 1.95
C THR A 99 -2.46 2.91 3.23
N LEU A 100 -3.71 2.74 3.67
CA LEU A 100 -4.03 1.86 4.78
C LEU A 100 -4.43 0.47 4.25
N LEU A 101 -3.70 -0.54 4.68
CA LEU A 101 -3.92 -1.93 4.35
C LEU A 101 -4.41 -2.71 5.58
N ARG A 102 -5.29 -3.69 5.37
CA ARG A 102 -5.71 -4.59 6.44
C ARG A 102 -4.69 -5.71 6.59
N LYS A 103 -4.23 -5.94 7.81
CA LYS A 103 -3.32 -7.04 8.15
C LYS A 103 -4.00 -8.38 7.94
N ASN A 104 -5.25 -8.50 8.35
CA ASN A 104 -6.07 -9.69 8.17
C ASN A 104 -7.30 -9.38 7.32
N VAL A 105 -7.54 -10.20 6.29
CA VAL A 105 -8.62 -10.01 5.32
C VAL A 105 -10.02 -10.23 5.88
N ASP A 106 -10.15 -11.08 6.90
CA ASP A 106 -11.42 -11.40 7.56
C ASP A 106 -11.86 -10.31 8.55
N GLY A 107 -10.94 -9.42 8.94
CA GLY A 107 -11.21 -8.33 9.87
C GLY A 107 -11.57 -7.00 9.19
N ASP A 108 -12.22 -6.13 9.95
CA ASP A 108 -12.47 -4.72 9.58
C ASP A 108 -11.19 -3.87 9.72
N TYR A 109 -11.25 -2.63 9.24
CA TYR A 109 -10.23 -1.61 9.53
C TYR A 109 -10.31 -1.18 11.00
N THR A 110 -9.53 -1.83 11.86
CA THR A 110 -9.33 -1.47 13.27
C THR A 110 -7.88 -1.05 13.51
N GLU A 111 -7.58 -0.39 14.64
CA GLU A 111 -6.19 -0.03 14.99
C GLU A 111 -5.26 -1.26 14.99
N GLU A 112 -5.76 -2.38 15.50
CA GLU A 112 -5.01 -3.64 15.59
C GLU A 112 -4.90 -4.37 14.24
N ASN A 113 -5.84 -4.16 13.32
CA ASN A 113 -5.88 -4.85 12.02
C ASN A 113 -5.47 -3.96 10.84
N THR A 114 -5.05 -2.72 11.08
CA THR A 114 -4.65 -1.78 10.03
C THR A 114 -3.16 -1.51 10.10
N MET A 115 -2.51 -1.45 8.95
CA MET A 115 -1.13 -1.02 8.81
C MET A 115 -1.01 0.04 7.71
N PHE A 116 -0.05 0.95 7.88
CA PHE A 116 0.31 1.93 6.87
C PHE A 116 1.40 1.36 5.97
N VAL A 117 1.17 1.42 4.65
CA VAL A 117 2.06 0.88 3.60
C VAL A 117 2.33 1.90 2.53
#